data_AF-A0A116LVX9-F1
#
_entry.id   AF-A0A116LVX9-F1
#
_cell.length_a   1.000
_cell.length_b   1.000
_cell.length_c   1.000
_cell.angle_alpha   90.00
_cell.angle_beta   90.00
_cell.angle_gamma   90.00
#
_symmetry.space_group_name_H-M   'P 1'
#
loop_
_entity.id
_entity.type
_entity.pdbx_description
1 polymer ?
#
loop_
_entity_poly.entity_id
_entity_poly.type
_entity_poly.pdbx_seq_one_letter_code
_entity_poly.pdbx_strand_id
1 'polypeptide(L)' 'MKKFKLIRVVIFPFLPAIAYQMTLLLTPNAFDYLNLIYNVLFVISLWIAVYFLGELDD' A
#
# COMPACT_ATOMS: atom_id res chain seq x y z
N MET A 1 3.80 -5.28 22.33
CA MET A 1 2.95 -4.64 21.28
C MET A 1 3.74 -3.98 20.13
N LYS A 2 5.04 -3.63 20.27
CA LYS A 2 5.85 -3.04 19.18
C LYS A 2 5.95 -3.89 17.90
N LYS A 3 6.06 -5.22 18.02
CA LYS A 3 6.10 -6.15 16.87
C LYS A 3 4.86 -6.02 15.95
N PHE A 4 3.67 -5.88 16.54
CA PHE A 4 2.44 -5.70 15.77
C PHE A 4 2.36 -4.36 15.05
N LYS A 5 2.89 -3.29 15.66
CA LYS A 5 2.99 -1.98 15.00
C LYS A 5 3.96 -2.04 13.80
N LEU A 6 5.12 -2.69 13.96
CA LEU A 6 6.10 -2.87 12.88
C LEU A 6 5.53 -3.66 11.68
N ILE A 7 4.78 -4.74 11.95
CA ILE A 7 4.12 -5.53 10.91
C ILE A 7 3.17 -4.66 10.07
N ARG A 8 2.44 -3.73 10.69
CA ARG A 8 1.54 -2.81 9.98
C ARG A 8 2.31 -1.88 9.04
N VAL A 9 3.42 -1.32 9.49
CA VAL A 9 4.32 -0.47 8.69
C VAL A 9 4.84 -1.23 7.46
N VAL A 10 5.23 -2.49 7.66
CA VAL A 10 5.76 -3.33 6.56
C VAL A 10 4.66 -3.74 5.60
N ILE A 11 3.47 -4.12 6.06
CA ILE A 11 2.40 -4.65 5.21
C ILE A 11 1.70 -3.57 4.38
N PHE A 12 1.52 -2.36 4.92
CA PHE A 12 0.75 -1.30 4.26
C PHE A 12 1.23 -0.96 2.84
N PRO A 13 2.54 -0.82 2.58
CA PRO A 13 3.07 -0.58 1.23
C PRO A 13 2.77 -1.69 0.22
N PHE A 14 2.54 -2.93 0.68
CA PHE A 14 2.24 -4.06 -0.21
C PHE A 14 0.76 -4.11 -0.63
N LEU A 15 -0.15 -3.50 0.13
CA LEU A 15 -1.59 -3.55 -0.17
C LEU A 15 -1.94 -2.99 -1.56
N PRO A 16 -1.41 -1.84 -2.01
CA PRO A 16 -1.65 -1.34 -3.36
C PRO A 16 -1.12 -2.26 -4.45
N ALA A 17 0.03 -2.91 -4.22
CA ALA A 17 0.61 -3.86 -5.17
C ALA A 17 -0.26 -5.11 -5.30
N ILE A 18 -0.75 -5.66 -4.18
CA ILE A 18 -1.67 -6.80 -4.18
C ILE A 18 -2.96 -6.42 -4.89
N ALA A 19 -3.57 -5.28 -4.53
CA ALA A 19 -4.79 -4.80 -5.17
C ALA A 19 -4.61 -4.63 -6.69
N TYR A 20 -3.52 -4.01 -7.12
CA TYR A 20 -3.20 -3.83 -8.53
C TYR A 20 -3.09 -5.15 -9.29
N GLN A 21 -2.34 -6.13 -8.75
CA GLN A 21 -2.19 -7.45 -9.37
C GLN A 21 -3.53 -8.22 -9.42
N MET A 22 -4.35 -8.13 -8.36
CA MET A 22 -5.68 -8.73 -8.37
C MET A 22 -6.61 -8.06 -9.39
N THR A 23 -6.56 -6.74 -9.51
CA THR A 23 -7.37 -6.00 -10.50
C THR A 23 -6.93 -6.30 -11.94
N LEU A 24 -5.62 -6.47 -12.19
CA LEU A 24 -5.14 -6.92 -13.50
C LEU A 24 -5.62 -8.32 -13.85
N LEU A 25 -5.65 -9.24 -12.88
CA LEU A 25 -6.13 -10.60 -13.08
C LEU A 25 -7.64 -10.63 -13.40
N LEU A 26 -8.44 -9.84 -12.69
CA LEU A 26 -9.90 -9.84 -12.81
C LEU A 26 -10.43 -8.95 -13.95
N THR A 27 -9.72 -7.87 -14.25
CA THR A 27 -10.14 -6.84 -15.21
C THR A 27 -8.97 -6.39 -16.09
N PRO A 28 -8.48 -7.27 -16.97
CA PRO A 28 -7.30 -7.01 -17.81
C PRO A 28 -7.53 -5.93 -18.88
N ASN A 29 -8.73 -5.35 -19.00
CA ASN A 29 -9.02 -4.28 -19.96
C ASN A 29 -9.08 -2.89 -19.30
N ALA A 30 -8.95 -2.79 -17.96
CA ALA A 30 -9.06 -1.53 -17.23
C ALA A 30 -7.75 -0.72 -17.15
N PHE A 31 -6.80 -0.95 -18.07
CA PHE A 31 -5.39 -0.56 -17.91
C PHE A 31 -5.13 0.95 -17.78
N ASP A 32 -5.85 1.79 -18.54
CA ASP A 32 -5.43 3.18 -18.77
C ASP A 32 -5.36 4.01 -17.47
N TYR A 33 -6.34 3.85 -16.59
CA TYR A 33 -6.37 4.57 -15.31
C TYR A 33 -5.83 3.76 -14.15
N LEU A 34 -5.73 2.43 -14.29
CA LEU A 34 -5.37 1.54 -13.19
C LEU A 34 -3.94 1.76 -12.71
N ASN A 35 -3.00 2.04 -13.62
CA ASN A 35 -1.61 2.33 -13.25
C ASN A 35 -1.50 3.68 -12.50
N LEU A 36 -2.23 4.70 -12.92
CA LEU A 36 -2.26 5.99 -12.21
C LEU A 36 -2.84 5.83 -10.80
N ILE A 37 -3.98 5.13 -10.68
CA ILE A 37 -4.61 4.83 -9.39
C ILE A 37 -3.65 4.05 -8.50
N TYR A 38 -2.97 3.03 -9.03
CA TYR A 38 -1.95 2.28 -8.29
C TYR A 38 -0.85 3.18 -7.73
N ASN A 39 -0.25 4.05 -8.56
CA ASN A 39 0.83 4.93 -8.12
C ASN A 39 0.36 5.92 -7.03
N VAL A 40 -0.86 6.47 -7.16
CA VAL A 40 -1.44 7.35 -6.13
C VAL A 40 -1.64 6.59 -4.81
N LEU A 41 -2.24 5.39 -4.87
CA LEU A 41 -2.44 4.55 -3.68
C LEU A 41 -1.13 4.11 -3.04
N PHE A 42 -0.10 3.85 -3.84
CA PHE A 42 1.24 3.50 -3.36
C PHE A 42 1.92 4.66 -2.64
N VAL A 43 1.83 5.88 -3.16
CA VAL A 43 2.36 7.07 -2.46
C VAL A 43 1.63 7.29 -1.13
N ILE A 44 0.30 7.17 -1.12
CA ILE A 44 -0.50 7.29 0.11
C ILE A 44 -0.11 6.21 1.13
N SER A 45 0.07 4.95 0.71
CA SER A 45 0.43 3.86 1.62
C SER A 45 1.83 4.05 2.23
N LEU A 46 2.78 4.59 1.46
CA LEU A 46 4.10 4.96 1.97
C LEU A 46 4.03 6.08 3.00
N TRP A 47 3.22 7.12 2.75
CA TRP A 47 3.01 8.21 3.71
C TRP A 47 2.44 7.70 5.04
N ILE A 48 1.44 6.82 4.97
CA ILE A 48 0.85 6.19 6.15
C ILE A 48 1.88 5.31 6.88
N ALA A 49 2.71 4.56 6.14
CA ALA A 49 3.76 3.73 6.75
C ALA A 49 4.80 4.58 7.50
N VAL A 50 5.19 5.74 6.95
CA VAL A 50 6.10 6.69 7.62
C VAL A 50 5.46 7.30 8.86
N TYR A 51 4.18 7.68 8.80
CA TYR A 51 3.45 8.18 9.97
C TYR A 51 3.44 7.14 11.12
N PHE A 52 3.13 5.88 10.81
CA PHE A 52 3.17 4.79 11.79
C PHE A 52 4.57 4.43 12.28
N LEU A 53 5.61 4.71 11.49
CA LEU A 53 6.99 4.59 11.94
C LEU A 53 7.27 5.58 13.08
N GLY A 54 6.79 6.83 12.98
CA GLY A 54 6.90 7.82 14.06
C GLY A 54 6.24 7.34 15.36
N GLU A 55 5.08 6.69 15.27
CA GLU A 55 4.38 6.13 16.44
C GLU A 55 5.08 4.91 17.09
N LEU A 56 6.18 4.41 16.52
CA LEU A 56 7.00 3.33 17.12
C LEU A 56 8.08 3.87 18.07
N ASP A 57 8.50 5.12 17.85
CA ASP A 57 9.53 5.80 18.61
C ASP A 57 8.97 6.49 19.86
N ASP A 58 7.69 6.91 19.84
CA ASP A 58 6.89 7.33 21.00
C ASP A 58 6.38 6.15 21.87
#